data_AF-A0A1V5CK19-F1
#
_entry.id   AF-A0A1V5CK19-F1
#
_cell.length_a   1.000
_cell.length_b   1.000
_cell.length_c   1.000
_cell.angle_alpha   90.00
_cell.angle_beta   90.00
_cell.angle_gamma   90.00
#
_symmetry.space_group_name_H-M   'P 1'
#
loop_
_entity.id
_entity.type
_entity.pdbx_description
1 polymer ?
#
loop_
_entity_poly.entity_id
_entity_poly.type
_entity_poly.pdbx_seq_one_letter_code
_entity_poly.pdbx_strand_id
1 'polypeptide(L)'
;MVESYLDRAMKEDYLRIDQSGKFEKIVYVAAGKSQRWSDPEEKVRAEFYTELIYRYGYAPERIGVEFTVPDRSPNDYADLIIFSDDDQKRPFAVIECKKESISDAEFNQAVEQAWGNGNAYKFRAAYIGVVAGTTRRFLDCAEKFGALERDQNVVADLPINYGKPPEYKYRKGLSKEWLDIKPVSKGELIAAIKKCHQTLWGGGRLSPPAAFGEFCKIIFVKVRDEKARKKGEPYEFQIKTDEPAYALASRIRAMYAKEMDREPDVFKEAIKVDDATLKMCVAHLEAINFNKTDLDTKGVAFEQFLDGFFKGDFGQYFTPREIIQFAVEMLKPTADDYVLDPACGSGGFLLYAMDYVRHAANQLFDEDDITERFRHWHDFAKDRLFGIEINGSFSFQVGNPVLLKSSLPVIR
;
A
#
# COMPACT_ATOMS: atom_id res chain seq x y z
N MET A 1 -20.56 -9.67 -8.77
CA MET A 1 -19.60 -8.56 -8.60
C MET A 1 -20.28 -7.47 -7.80
N VAL A 2 -19.61 -6.90 -6.79
CA VAL A 2 -20.11 -5.69 -6.12
C VAL A 2 -19.91 -4.53 -7.11
N GLU A 3 -20.96 -3.79 -7.43
CA GLU A 3 -20.92 -2.62 -8.32
C GLU A 3 -19.93 -1.58 -7.77
N SER A 4 -19.04 -1.06 -8.61
CA SER A 4 -18.08 -0.02 -8.18
C SER A 4 -18.79 1.32 -8.02
N TYR A 5 -18.21 2.24 -7.24
CA TYR A 5 -18.73 3.60 -7.13
C TYR A 5 -18.68 4.35 -8.47
N LEU A 6 -17.71 4.04 -9.33
CA LEU A 6 -17.63 4.59 -10.67
C LEU A 6 -18.81 4.13 -11.54
N ASP A 7 -19.10 2.82 -11.54
CA ASP A 7 -20.24 2.25 -12.28
C ASP A 7 -21.56 2.85 -11.80
N ARG A 8 -21.70 2.97 -10.47
CA ARG A 8 -22.88 3.56 -9.85
C ARG A 8 -23.05 5.04 -10.23
N ALA A 9 -21.98 5.83 -10.21
CA ALA A 9 -22.01 7.24 -10.62
C ALA A 9 -22.38 7.41 -12.09
N MET A 10 -21.95 6.49 -12.96
CA MET A 10 -22.33 6.49 -14.38
C MET A 10 -23.82 6.19 -14.57
N LYS A 11 -24.37 5.27 -13.78
CA LYS A 11 -25.79 4.87 -13.82
C LYS A 11 -26.72 5.93 -13.22
N GLU A 12 -26.30 6.57 -12.13
CA GLU A 12 -27.04 7.65 -11.46
C GLU A 12 -26.78 9.03 -12.09
N ASP A 13 -26.05 9.09 -13.20
CA ASP A 13 -25.85 10.29 -14.01
C ASP A 13 -24.98 11.38 -13.34
N TYR A 14 -24.17 11.02 -12.35
CA TYR A 14 -23.18 11.92 -11.76
C TYR A 14 -21.90 12.03 -12.60
N LEU A 15 -21.55 10.95 -13.29
CA LEU A 15 -20.48 10.90 -14.28
C LEU A 15 -21.04 10.41 -15.61
N ARG A 16 -20.46 10.87 -16.73
CA ARG A 16 -20.77 10.34 -18.07
C ARG A 16 -19.50 10.22 -18.89
N ILE A 17 -19.49 9.25 -19.79
CA ILE A 17 -18.46 9.14 -20.83
C ILE A 17 -19.01 9.74 -22.13
N ASP A 18 -18.33 10.76 -22.64
CA ASP A 18 -18.61 11.39 -23.94
C ASP A 18 -17.55 10.97 -24.97
N GLN A 19 -18.01 10.29 -26.03
CA GLN A 19 -17.20 9.80 -27.14
C GLN A 19 -17.47 10.54 -28.46
N SER A 20 -18.23 11.64 -28.42
CA SER A 20 -18.58 12.42 -29.62
C SER A 20 -17.39 13.17 -30.24
N GLY A 21 -16.35 13.42 -29.44
CA GLY A 21 -15.14 14.15 -29.85
C GLY A 21 -13.98 13.25 -30.29
N LYS A 22 -12.86 13.88 -30.64
CA LYS A 22 -11.60 13.20 -31.02
C LYS A 22 -11.03 12.30 -29.90
N PHE A 23 -11.32 12.64 -28.65
CA PHE A 23 -10.88 11.90 -27.48
C PHE A 23 -12.09 11.62 -26.60
N GLU A 24 -12.10 10.44 -25.98
CA GLU A 24 -13.05 10.09 -24.93
C GLU A 24 -12.86 11.02 -23.73
N LYS A 25 -13.96 11.59 -23.25
CA LYS A 25 -13.98 12.49 -22.10
C LYS A 25 -14.89 11.93 -21.02
N ILE A 26 -14.47 12.12 -19.77
CA ILE A 26 -15.35 11.98 -18.64
C ILE A 26 -15.98 13.33 -18.32
N VAL A 27 -17.29 13.34 -18.04
CA VAL A 27 -18.08 14.52 -17.74
C VAL A 27 -18.58 14.43 -16.30
N TYR A 28 -18.23 15.43 -15.50
CA TYR A 28 -18.73 15.62 -14.14
C TYR A 28 -20.00 16.45 -14.22
N VAL A 29 -21.16 15.79 -14.14
CA VAL A 29 -22.44 16.38 -14.53
C VAL A 29 -22.82 17.55 -13.64
N ALA A 30 -22.72 17.40 -12.32
CA ALA A 30 -23.04 18.47 -11.37
C ALA A 30 -22.07 19.66 -11.44
N ALA A 31 -20.79 19.41 -11.73
CA ALA A 31 -19.77 20.46 -11.83
C ALA A 31 -19.76 21.17 -13.21
N GLY A 32 -20.43 20.60 -14.23
CA GLY A 32 -20.40 21.12 -15.60
C GLY A 32 -19.00 21.10 -16.23
N LYS A 33 -18.16 20.13 -15.85
CA LYS A 33 -16.76 20.01 -16.31
C LYS A 33 -16.55 18.70 -17.06
N SER A 34 -15.58 18.69 -17.96
CA SER A 34 -15.18 17.48 -18.68
C SER A 34 -13.67 17.40 -18.82
N GLN A 35 -13.11 16.21 -18.69
CA GLN A 35 -11.67 15.96 -18.80
C GLN A 35 -11.38 14.73 -19.65
N ARG A 36 -10.14 14.63 -20.13
CA ARG A 36 -9.72 13.54 -21.02
C ARG A 36 -9.60 12.23 -20.25
N TRP A 37 -10.42 11.23 -20.58
CA TRP A 37 -10.51 9.98 -19.81
C TRP A 37 -9.26 9.10 -19.89
N SER A 38 -8.47 9.25 -20.95
CA SER A 38 -7.21 8.50 -21.10
C SER A 38 -6.10 8.99 -20.17
N ASP A 39 -6.26 10.13 -19.48
CA ASP A 39 -5.28 10.64 -18.52
C ASP A 39 -5.28 9.78 -17.24
N PRO A 40 -4.14 9.19 -16.84
CA PRO A 40 -4.05 8.42 -15.60
C PRO A 40 -4.42 9.20 -14.34
N GLU A 41 -4.13 10.51 -14.28
CA GLU A 41 -4.50 11.36 -13.13
C GLU A 41 -6.01 11.58 -13.06
N GLU A 42 -6.65 11.73 -14.22
CA GLU A 42 -8.09 11.89 -14.34
C GLU A 42 -8.86 10.64 -13.85
N LYS A 43 -8.30 9.44 -14.07
CA LYS A 43 -8.89 8.21 -13.54
C LYS A 43 -8.92 8.20 -12.01
N VAL A 44 -7.80 8.57 -11.38
CA VAL A 44 -7.70 8.69 -9.92
C VAL A 44 -8.69 9.74 -9.40
N ARG A 45 -8.79 10.89 -10.08
CA ARG A 45 -9.71 11.97 -9.72
C ARG A 45 -11.17 11.53 -9.81
N ALA A 46 -11.57 10.87 -10.89
CA ALA A 46 -12.94 10.38 -11.06
C ALA A 46 -13.31 9.33 -10.03
N GLU A 47 -12.41 8.37 -9.76
CA GLU A 47 -12.60 7.37 -8.71
C GLU A 47 -12.80 8.04 -7.35
N PHE A 48 -11.93 8.97 -6.97
CA PHE A 48 -12.04 9.67 -5.70
C PHE A 48 -13.27 10.58 -5.62
N TYR A 49 -13.67 11.23 -6.72
CA TYR A 49 -14.94 11.97 -6.82
C TYR A 49 -16.14 11.11 -6.45
N THR A 50 -16.18 9.86 -6.94
CA THR A 50 -17.28 8.94 -6.57
C THR A 50 -17.21 8.47 -5.12
N GLU A 51 -16.01 8.35 -4.53
CA GLU A 51 -15.87 8.12 -3.08
C GLU A 51 -16.44 9.31 -2.28
N LEU A 52 -16.11 10.55 -2.68
CA LEU A 52 -16.62 11.76 -2.01
C LEU A 52 -18.15 11.74 -1.91
N ILE A 53 -18.83 11.31 -2.99
CA ILE A 53 -20.28 11.20 -3.02
C ILE A 53 -20.78 10.03 -2.16
N TYR A 54 -20.40 8.80 -2.52
CA TYR A 54 -21.07 7.62 -1.97
C TYR A 54 -20.58 7.20 -0.60
N ARG A 55 -19.31 7.49 -0.30
CA ARG A 55 -18.68 7.08 0.95
C ARG A 55 -18.62 8.22 1.95
N TYR A 56 -18.14 9.39 1.52
CA TYR A 56 -18.03 10.53 2.42
C TYR A 56 -19.34 11.31 2.54
N GLY A 57 -20.31 11.08 1.64
CA GLY A 57 -21.67 11.63 1.73
C GLY A 57 -21.77 13.10 1.30
N TYR A 58 -20.81 13.58 0.50
CA TYR A 58 -20.84 14.93 -0.04
C TYR A 58 -21.77 15.01 -1.25
N ALA A 59 -22.67 15.99 -1.27
CA ALA A 59 -23.56 16.21 -2.39
C ALA A 59 -22.75 16.55 -3.66
N PRO A 60 -23.03 15.94 -4.83
CA PRO A 60 -22.31 16.22 -6.08
C PRO A 60 -22.25 17.71 -6.44
N GLU A 61 -23.30 18.47 -6.13
CA GLU A 61 -23.44 19.91 -6.37
C GLU A 61 -22.50 20.75 -5.48
N ARG A 62 -21.99 20.17 -4.39
CA ARG A 62 -21.02 20.79 -3.49
C ARG A 62 -19.59 20.36 -3.77
N ILE A 63 -19.34 19.68 -4.88
CA ILE A 63 -17.99 19.26 -5.28
C ILE A 63 -17.60 20.00 -6.56
N GLY A 64 -16.71 20.98 -6.42
CA GLY A 64 -16.07 21.63 -7.55
C GLY A 64 -14.98 20.74 -8.16
N VAL A 65 -14.85 20.78 -9.48
CA VAL A 65 -13.83 20.04 -10.25
C VAL A 65 -13.03 21.05 -11.08
N GLU A 66 -11.69 20.97 -11.04
CA GLU A 66 -10.80 21.87 -11.78
C GLU A 66 -11.15 23.34 -11.50
N PHE A 67 -11.20 23.64 -10.22
CA PHE A 67 -11.71 24.89 -9.69
C PHE A 67 -10.57 25.90 -9.53
N THR A 68 -10.73 27.09 -10.08
CA THR A 68 -9.75 28.17 -9.95
C THR A 68 -9.78 28.75 -8.55
N VAL A 69 -8.67 28.64 -7.82
CA VAL A 69 -8.59 29.16 -6.45
C VAL A 69 -8.42 30.69 -6.50
N PRO A 70 -9.29 31.48 -5.87
CA PRO A 70 -9.17 32.94 -5.84
C PRO A 70 -7.90 33.40 -5.11
N ASP A 71 -7.37 34.56 -5.52
CA ASP A 71 -6.24 35.24 -4.85
C ASP A 71 -4.92 34.41 -4.77
N ARG A 72 -4.70 33.47 -5.71
CA ARG A 72 -3.41 32.79 -5.95
C ARG A 72 -2.65 33.42 -7.12
N SER A 73 -1.34 33.65 -6.96
CA SER A 73 -0.44 34.09 -8.03
C SER A 73 0.78 33.17 -8.09
N PRO A 74 1.06 32.51 -9.23
CA PRO A 74 0.20 32.43 -10.42
C PRO A 74 -1.16 31.79 -10.11
N ASN A 75 -2.16 32.01 -10.97
CA ASN A 75 -3.45 31.32 -10.85
C ASN A 75 -3.19 29.81 -10.79
N ASP A 76 -3.70 29.18 -9.74
CA ASP A 76 -3.54 27.76 -9.51
C ASP A 76 -4.92 27.10 -9.43
N TYR A 77 -5.00 25.88 -9.95
CA TYR A 77 -6.22 25.10 -9.97
C TYR A 77 -6.16 24.06 -8.87
N ALA A 78 -7.28 23.85 -8.19
CA ALA A 78 -7.48 22.69 -7.35
C ALA A 78 -8.28 21.65 -8.12
N ASP A 79 -7.82 20.41 -8.08
CA ASP A 79 -8.47 19.30 -8.80
C ASP A 79 -9.90 19.07 -8.30
N LEU A 80 -10.08 18.98 -6.99
CA LEU A 80 -11.38 18.86 -6.35
C LEU A 80 -11.49 19.80 -5.15
N ILE A 81 -12.64 20.43 -5.01
CA ILE A 81 -12.98 21.23 -3.84
C ILE A 81 -14.32 20.77 -3.31
N ILE A 82 -14.35 20.37 -2.04
CA ILE A 82 -15.58 20.07 -1.32
C ILE A 82 -16.01 21.34 -0.62
N PHE A 83 -17.25 21.79 -0.83
CA PHE A 83 -17.86 22.94 -0.17
C PHE A 83 -18.82 22.51 0.93
N SER A 84 -18.96 23.32 1.97
CA SER A 84 -19.89 23.07 3.09
C SER A 84 -21.29 23.66 2.87
N ASP A 85 -21.46 24.44 1.80
CA ASP A 85 -22.68 25.16 1.43
C ASP A 85 -23.02 24.96 -0.05
N ASP A 86 -24.31 25.09 -0.38
CA ASP A 86 -24.83 24.90 -1.75
C ASP A 86 -24.39 26.02 -2.73
N ASP A 87 -24.08 27.20 -2.20
CA ASP A 87 -23.61 28.33 -3.00
C ASP A 87 -22.11 28.23 -3.38
N GLN A 88 -21.41 27.17 -2.92
CA GLN A 88 -19.97 26.96 -3.12
C GLN A 88 -19.09 28.15 -2.64
N LYS A 89 -19.44 28.77 -1.51
CA LYS A 89 -18.70 29.92 -0.95
C LYS A 89 -17.76 29.54 0.19
N ARG A 90 -17.98 28.40 0.84
CA ARG A 90 -17.26 27.95 2.04
C ARG A 90 -16.59 26.61 1.78
N PRO A 91 -15.34 26.62 1.27
CA PRO A 91 -14.62 25.40 1.02
C PRO A 91 -14.36 24.67 2.33
N PHE A 92 -14.67 23.39 2.32
CA PHE A 92 -14.46 22.46 3.40
C PHE A 92 -13.14 21.70 3.24
N ALA A 93 -12.87 21.20 2.03
CA ALA A 93 -11.62 20.50 1.73
C ALA A 93 -11.11 20.78 0.31
N VAL A 94 -9.79 20.85 0.15
CA VAL A 94 -9.11 20.94 -1.16
C VAL A 94 -8.30 19.69 -1.41
N ILE A 95 -8.54 19.02 -2.53
CA ILE A 95 -7.87 17.76 -2.87
C ILE A 95 -7.09 17.94 -4.16
N GLU A 96 -5.83 17.54 -4.12
CA GLU A 96 -4.96 17.37 -5.28
C GLU A 96 -4.89 15.87 -5.63
N CYS A 97 -5.14 15.53 -6.88
CA CYS A 97 -5.03 14.19 -7.41
C CYS A 97 -3.72 14.05 -8.19
N LYS A 98 -3.13 12.86 -8.14
CA LYS A 98 -1.98 12.49 -8.96
C LYS A 98 -2.17 11.08 -9.47
N LYS A 99 -1.53 10.73 -10.58
CA LYS A 99 -1.41 9.33 -11.01
C LYS A 99 -0.85 8.45 -9.88
N GLU A 100 -1.24 7.18 -9.82
CA GLU A 100 -0.90 6.27 -8.72
C GLU A 100 0.61 6.09 -8.48
N SER A 101 1.41 6.10 -9.55
CA SER A 101 2.84 5.76 -9.52
C SER A 101 3.78 6.96 -9.40
N ILE A 102 3.45 7.95 -8.55
CA ILE A 102 4.35 9.09 -8.29
C ILE A 102 5.38 8.81 -7.20
N SER A 103 6.53 9.47 -7.31
CA SER A 103 7.60 9.47 -6.30
C SER A 103 7.21 10.20 -5.02
N ASP A 104 7.95 9.99 -3.93
CA ASP A 104 7.73 10.70 -2.67
C ASP A 104 7.97 12.21 -2.79
N ALA A 105 8.91 12.62 -3.66
CA ALA A 105 9.17 14.03 -3.94
C ALA A 105 7.98 14.70 -4.64
N GLU A 106 7.44 14.06 -5.70
CA GLU A 106 6.23 14.53 -6.39
C GLU A 106 5.03 14.53 -5.44
N PHE A 107 4.89 13.53 -4.57
CA PHE A 107 3.80 13.45 -3.61
C PHE A 107 3.88 14.60 -2.60
N ASN A 108 5.06 14.90 -2.06
CA ASN A 108 5.26 16.01 -1.14
C ASN A 108 5.07 17.37 -1.84
N GLN A 109 5.44 17.50 -3.12
CA GLN A 109 5.15 18.69 -3.91
C GLN A 109 3.63 18.91 -4.06
N ALA A 110 2.87 17.84 -4.33
CA ALA A 110 1.42 17.90 -4.37
C ALA A 110 0.82 18.29 -3.01
N VAL A 111 1.43 17.87 -1.89
CA VAL A 111 1.00 18.30 -0.54
C VAL A 111 1.19 19.80 -0.36
N GLU A 112 2.34 20.36 -0.79
CA GLU A 112 2.57 21.81 -0.71
C GLU A 112 1.64 22.61 -1.63
N GLN A 113 1.31 22.07 -2.81
CA GLN A 113 0.33 22.67 -3.72
C GLN A 113 -1.07 22.68 -3.09
N ALA A 114 -1.54 21.53 -2.59
CA ALA A 114 -2.81 21.40 -1.89
C ALA A 114 -2.88 22.34 -0.68
N TRP A 115 -1.78 22.45 0.09
CA TRP A 115 -1.67 23.38 1.22
C TRP A 115 -1.80 24.84 0.79
N GLY A 116 -1.08 25.23 -0.28
CA GLY A 116 -1.13 26.58 -0.84
C GLY A 116 -2.52 26.96 -1.34
N ASN A 117 -3.21 26.02 -1.98
CA ASN A 117 -4.57 26.19 -2.49
C ASN A 117 -5.60 26.23 -1.34
N GLY A 118 -5.50 25.33 -0.37
CA GLY A 118 -6.41 25.31 0.79
C GLY A 118 -6.27 26.51 1.71
N ASN A 119 -5.05 27.05 1.89
CA ASN A 119 -4.78 28.19 2.77
C ASN A 119 -4.75 29.55 2.06
N ALA A 120 -5.19 29.64 0.81
CA ALA A 120 -5.32 30.93 0.13
C ALA A 120 -6.20 31.89 0.97
N TYR A 121 -5.85 33.19 0.97
CA TYR A 121 -6.27 34.18 1.98
C TYR A 121 -7.77 34.18 2.33
N LYS A 122 -8.64 34.02 1.32
CA LYS A 122 -10.11 33.94 1.46
C LYS A 122 -10.70 32.54 1.38
N PHE A 123 -9.89 31.55 1.01
CA PHE A 123 -10.33 30.18 0.79
C PHE A 123 -10.42 29.44 2.13
N ARG A 124 -9.30 29.33 2.86
CA ARG A 124 -9.22 28.76 4.22
C ARG A 124 -10.04 27.47 4.40
N ALA A 125 -9.75 26.47 3.57
CA ALA A 125 -10.34 25.14 3.71
C ALA A 125 -9.96 24.53 5.07
N ALA A 126 -10.89 23.79 5.69
CA ALA A 126 -10.63 23.11 6.95
C ALA A 126 -9.64 21.94 6.78
N TYR A 127 -9.68 21.29 5.61
CA TYR A 127 -8.81 20.17 5.29
C TYR A 127 -8.16 20.34 3.92
N ILE A 128 -6.98 19.74 3.75
CA ILE A 128 -6.40 19.53 2.43
C ILE A 128 -6.02 18.05 2.27
N GLY A 129 -5.95 17.59 1.03
CA GLY A 129 -5.64 16.20 0.73
C GLY A 129 -4.85 16.02 -0.55
N VAL A 130 -4.05 14.97 -0.57
CA VAL A 130 -3.43 14.45 -1.80
C VAL A 130 -3.83 13.00 -1.97
N VAL A 131 -4.30 12.64 -3.16
CA VAL A 131 -4.70 11.28 -3.53
C VAL A 131 -3.93 10.84 -4.77
N ALA A 132 -3.15 9.78 -4.62
CA ALA A 132 -2.37 9.14 -5.69
C ALA A 132 -2.66 7.64 -5.70
N GLY A 133 -3.76 7.26 -6.37
CA GLY A 133 -4.32 5.91 -6.31
C GLY A 133 -4.57 5.47 -4.87
N THR A 134 -3.93 4.39 -4.44
CA THR A 134 -4.04 3.87 -3.06
C THR A 134 -3.30 4.68 -1.99
N THR A 135 -2.33 5.52 -2.38
CA THR A 135 -1.59 6.39 -1.44
C THR A 135 -2.35 7.70 -1.25
N ARG A 136 -2.67 8.04 0.00
CA ARG A 136 -3.36 9.31 0.30
C ARG A 136 -2.89 9.92 1.61
N ARG A 137 -2.92 11.25 1.68
CA ARG A 137 -2.62 12.02 2.88
C ARG A 137 -3.63 13.15 3.02
N PHE A 138 -4.25 13.26 4.18
CA PHE A 138 -5.13 14.35 4.54
C PHE A 138 -4.56 15.10 5.72
N LEU A 139 -4.71 16.42 5.70
CA LEU A 139 -4.14 17.33 6.68
C LEU A 139 -5.24 18.28 7.17
N ASP A 140 -5.29 18.48 8.49
CA ASP A 140 -6.08 19.51 9.14
C ASP A 140 -5.35 20.86 8.99
N CYS A 141 -6.07 21.85 8.49
CA CYS A 141 -5.57 23.21 8.30
C CYS A 141 -6.08 24.17 9.38
N ALA A 142 -6.87 23.71 10.34
CA ALA A 142 -7.28 24.53 11.48
C ALA A 142 -6.05 25.01 12.26
N GLU A 143 -6.17 26.19 12.88
CA GLU A 143 -5.12 26.87 13.67
C GLU A 143 -4.69 26.11 14.96
N LYS A 144 -5.07 24.83 15.09
CA LYS A 144 -4.71 23.95 16.20
C LYS A 144 -3.20 23.65 16.23
N PHE A 145 -2.54 23.65 15.08
CA PHE A 145 -1.13 23.26 14.94
C PHE A 145 -0.28 24.43 14.46
N GLY A 146 0.86 24.65 15.11
CA GLY A 146 1.83 25.65 14.68
C GLY A 146 2.45 25.31 13.32
N ALA A 147 3.06 26.30 12.66
CA ALA A 147 3.68 26.11 11.33
C ALA A 147 4.76 25.00 11.29
N LEU A 148 5.38 24.70 12.44
CA LEU A 148 6.42 23.65 12.58
C LEU A 148 5.84 22.28 12.99
N GLU A 149 4.51 22.16 13.14
CA GLU A 149 3.83 20.96 13.62
C GLU A 149 3.07 20.24 12.49
N ARG A 150 3.47 20.44 11.23
CA ARG A 150 2.88 19.82 10.03
C ARG A 150 2.91 18.29 9.99
N ASP A 151 3.59 17.63 10.92
CA ASP A 151 3.52 16.17 11.05
C ASP A 151 2.37 15.73 11.97
N GLN A 152 1.91 16.63 12.85
CA GLN A 152 0.84 16.40 13.83
C GLN A 152 -0.55 16.69 13.26
N ASN A 153 -0.65 17.46 12.18
CA ASN A 153 -1.93 17.80 11.57
C ASN A 153 -2.42 16.75 10.56
N VAL A 154 -1.80 15.57 10.50
CA VAL A 154 -2.29 14.48 9.64
C VAL A 154 -3.57 13.90 10.24
N VAL A 155 -4.61 13.80 9.42
CA VAL A 155 -5.85 13.10 9.78
C VAL A 155 -5.90 11.75 9.07
N ALA A 156 -6.46 10.73 9.73
CA ALA A 156 -6.53 9.38 9.19
C ALA A 156 -7.38 9.34 7.90
N ASP A 157 -8.48 10.07 7.87
CA ASP A 157 -9.29 10.25 6.66
C ASP A 157 -10.09 11.55 6.71
N LEU A 158 -10.67 11.95 5.59
CA LEU A 158 -11.62 13.07 5.57
C LEU A 158 -12.85 12.76 6.44
N PRO A 159 -13.46 13.78 7.05
CA PRO A 159 -14.75 13.63 7.73
C PRO A 159 -15.82 13.03 6.83
N ILE A 160 -16.75 12.27 7.42
CA ILE A 160 -17.98 11.84 6.74
C ILE A 160 -19.05 12.87 7.03
N ASN A 161 -19.81 13.30 6.02
CA ASN A 161 -20.92 14.26 6.13
C ASN A 161 -20.54 15.54 6.90
N TYR A 162 -19.36 16.09 6.63
CA TYR A 162 -18.83 17.30 7.32
C TYR A 162 -18.70 17.15 8.85
N GLY A 163 -18.63 15.92 9.36
CA GLY A 163 -18.46 15.62 10.77
C GLY A 163 -17.03 15.84 11.26
N LYS A 164 -16.57 14.96 12.15
CA LYS A 164 -15.18 14.96 12.63
C LYS A 164 -14.35 13.93 11.85
N PRO A 165 -13.03 14.15 11.68
CA PRO A 165 -12.15 13.12 11.15
C PRO A 165 -12.21 11.86 12.02
N PRO A 166 -12.25 10.66 11.43
CA PRO A 166 -12.22 9.43 12.20
C PRO A 166 -10.85 9.21 12.83
N GLU A 167 -10.77 8.55 13.99
CA GLU A 167 -9.47 8.20 14.60
C GLU A 167 -8.70 7.19 13.74
N TYR A 168 -9.42 6.22 13.16
CA TYR A 168 -8.89 5.16 12.30
C TYR A 168 -9.60 5.16 10.95
N LYS A 169 -8.84 4.83 9.92
CA LYS A 169 -9.31 4.74 8.54
C LYS A 169 -9.71 3.33 8.15
N TYR A 170 -8.90 2.34 8.54
CA TYR A 170 -9.08 0.94 8.20
C TYR A 170 -9.49 0.11 9.42
N ARG A 171 -10.56 -0.67 9.29
CA ARG A 171 -10.99 -1.70 10.24
C ARG A 171 -11.29 -2.98 9.48
N LYS A 172 -11.12 -4.13 10.12
CA LYS A 172 -11.29 -5.41 9.44
C LYS A 172 -12.75 -5.66 9.07
N GLY A 173 -12.98 -6.03 7.81
CA GLY A 173 -14.30 -6.21 7.22
C GLY A 173 -14.94 -4.89 6.81
N LEU A 174 -15.44 -4.84 5.58
CA LEU A 174 -16.06 -3.64 5.01
C LEU A 174 -17.37 -3.26 5.74
N SER A 175 -17.56 -1.96 5.95
CA SER A 175 -18.79 -1.35 6.50
C SER A 175 -19.12 -0.08 5.73
N LYS A 176 -20.32 0.48 5.96
CA LYS A 176 -20.67 1.83 5.50
C LYS A 176 -19.88 2.92 6.25
N GLU A 177 -19.41 2.62 7.45
CA GLU A 177 -18.76 3.59 8.35
C GLU A 177 -17.23 3.58 8.28
N TRP A 178 -16.62 2.53 7.73
CA TRP A 178 -15.16 2.38 7.67
C TRP A 178 -14.71 1.53 6.48
N LEU A 179 -13.45 1.69 6.08
CA LEU A 179 -12.83 0.86 5.04
C LEU A 179 -12.21 -0.41 5.63
N ASP A 180 -12.15 -1.46 4.82
CA ASP A 180 -11.20 -2.55 5.00
C ASP A 180 -10.02 -2.35 4.05
N ILE A 181 -8.87 -2.93 4.39
CA ILE A 181 -7.71 -3.01 3.50
C ILE A 181 -8.00 -4.00 2.36
N LYS A 182 -7.46 -3.74 1.17
CA LYS A 182 -7.81 -4.48 -0.05
C LYS A 182 -6.63 -5.29 -0.61
N PRO A 183 -6.88 -6.49 -1.16
CA PRO A 183 -5.85 -7.18 -1.93
C PRO A 183 -5.50 -6.34 -3.16
N VAL A 184 -4.28 -6.48 -3.64
CA VAL A 184 -3.77 -5.74 -4.79
C VAL A 184 -3.28 -6.69 -5.88
N SER A 185 -3.22 -6.20 -7.11
CA SER A 185 -2.59 -6.89 -8.22
C SER A 185 -1.07 -7.00 -8.04
N LYS A 186 -0.45 -7.85 -8.85
CA LYS A 186 1.02 -7.99 -8.89
C LYS A 186 1.74 -6.68 -9.16
N GLY A 187 1.25 -5.88 -10.12
CA GLY A 187 1.87 -4.62 -10.49
C GLY A 187 1.84 -3.62 -9.34
N GLU A 188 0.69 -3.48 -8.68
CA GLU A 188 0.50 -2.61 -7.51
C GLU A 188 1.36 -3.07 -6.32
N LEU A 189 1.44 -4.38 -6.08
CA LEU A 189 2.29 -4.92 -5.00
C LEU A 189 3.77 -4.62 -5.25
N ILE A 190 4.25 -4.84 -6.48
CA ILE A 190 5.63 -4.50 -6.86
C ILE A 190 5.89 -3.00 -6.67
N ALA A 191 4.95 -2.14 -7.10
CA ALA A 191 5.07 -0.70 -6.95
C ALA A 191 5.16 -0.30 -5.47
N ALA A 192 4.33 -0.88 -4.61
CA ALA A 192 4.34 -0.61 -3.17
C ALA A 192 5.65 -1.07 -2.50
N ILE A 193 6.15 -2.26 -2.83
CA ILE A 193 7.44 -2.78 -2.34
C ILE A 193 8.57 -1.85 -2.78
N LYS A 194 8.62 -1.48 -4.07
CA LYS A 194 9.63 -0.57 -4.63
C LYS A 194 9.62 0.79 -3.95
N LYS A 195 8.43 1.36 -3.76
CA LYS A 195 8.26 2.67 -3.12
C LYS A 195 8.76 2.64 -1.68
N CYS A 196 8.30 1.67 -0.89
CA CYS A 196 8.75 1.51 0.49
C CYS A 196 10.27 1.29 0.59
N HIS A 197 10.86 0.50 -0.29
CA HIS A 197 12.31 0.31 -0.33
C HIS A 197 13.07 1.59 -0.70
N GLN A 198 12.58 2.37 -1.68
CA GLN A 198 13.18 3.65 -2.05
C GLN A 198 13.17 4.64 -0.87
N THR A 199 12.05 4.71 -0.14
CA THR A 199 11.94 5.51 1.08
C THR A 199 12.99 5.07 2.12
N LEU A 200 13.17 3.77 2.33
CA LEU A 200 14.16 3.22 3.27
C LEU A 200 15.60 3.45 2.82
N TRP A 201 15.87 3.32 1.52
CA TRP A 201 17.19 3.56 0.95
C TRP A 201 17.64 5.02 1.13
N GLY A 202 16.71 5.97 1.00
CA GLY A 202 16.92 7.37 1.37
C GLY A 202 18.09 8.05 0.64
N GLY A 203 18.33 7.70 -0.63
CA GLY A 203 19.43 8.27 -1.40
C GLY A 203 20.81 7.71 -1.07
N GLY A 204 20.89 6.50 -0.51
CA GLY A 204 22.16 5.84 -0.13
C GLY A 204 22.46 5.88 1.37
N ARG A 205 21.50 6.34 2.19
CA ARG A 205 21.61 6.34 3.65
C ARG A 205 21.69 4.92 4.22
N LEU A 206 20.93 3.99 3.63
CA LEU A 206 21.05 2.56 3.89
C LEU A 206 21.61 1.87 2.65
N SER A 207 22.40 0.80 2.85
CA SER A 207 22.71 -0.11 1.75
C SER A 207 21.43 -0.83 1.32
N PRO A 208 21.27 -1.22 0.04
CA PRO A 208 20.10 -1.97 -0.42
C PRO A 208 19.79 -3.25 0.40
N PRO A 209 20.78 -4.07 0.81
CA PRO A 209 20.52 -5.19 1.71
C PRO A 209 19.96 -4.75 3.07
N ALA A 210 20.48 -3.67 3.65
CA ALA A 210 20.00 -3.14 4.93
C ALA A 210 18.58 -2.56 4.80
N ALA A 211 18.31 -1.79 3.74
CA ALA A 211 16.98 -1.26 3.44
C ALA A 211 15.97 -2.39 3.25
N PHE A 212 16.34 -3.46 2.54
CA PHE A 212 15.51 -4.64 2.39
C PHE A 212 15.27 -5.38 3.71
N GLY A 213 16.29 -5.49 4.56
CA GLY A 213 16.15 -6.06 5.90
C GLY A 213 15.13 -5.30 6.75
N GLU A 214 15.22 -3.96 6.77
CA GLU A 214 14.23 -3.12 7.46
C GLU A 214 12.83 -3.23 6.85
N PHE A 215 12.74 -3.30 5.51
CA PHE A 215 11.48 -3.53 4.81
C PHE A 215 10.80 -4.83 5.26
N CYS A 216 11.54 -5.94 5.36
CA CYS A 216 11.02 -7.22 5.81
C CYS A 216 10.44 -7.15 7.23
N LYS A 217 11.11 -6.45 8.15
CA LYS A 217 10.62 -6.23 9.52
C LYS A 217 9.28 -5.48 9.51
N ILE A 218 9.14 -4.45 8.68
CA ILE A 218 7.92 -3.64 8.56
C ILE A 218 6.76 -4.47 7.98
N ILE A 219 7.00 -5.22 6.89
CA ILE A 219 6.00 -6.12 6.30
C ILE A 219 5.54 -7.16 7.30
N PHE A 220 6.46 -7.73 8.07
CA PHE A 220 6.13 -8.72 9.08
C PHE A 220 5.12 -8.17 10.10
N VAL A 221 5.37 -6.99 10.65
CA VAL A 221 4.45 -6.32 11.60
C VAL A 221 3.07 -6.14 10.96
N LYS A 222 3.02 -5.68 9.70
CA LYS A 222 1.78 -5.49 8.97
C LYS A 222 1.00 -6.80 8.81
N VAL A 223 1.63 -7.84 8.29
CA VAL A 223 0.99 -9.15 8.05
C VAL A 223 0.47 -9.75 9.36
N ARG A 224 1.21 -9.60 10.47
CA ARG A 224 0.77 -10.05 11.80
C ARG A 224 -0.45 -9.28 12.28
N ASP A 225 -0.45 -7.96 12.15
CA ASP A 225 -1.57 -7.12 12.53
C ASP A 225 -2.85 -7.53 11.78
N GLU A 226 -2.75 -7.67 10.46
CA GLU A 226 -3.85 -8.09 9.60
C GLU A 226 -4.49 -9.42 10.02
N LYS A 227 -3.66 -10.40 10.43
CA LYS A 227 -4.11 -11.71 10.92
C LYS A 227 -4.78 -11.59 12.30
N ALA A 228 -4.20 -10.81 13.20
CA ALA A 228 -4.63 -10.71 14.59
C ALA A 228 -6.00 -10.03 14.76
N ARG A 229 -6.37 -9.10 13.87
CA ARG A 229 -7.64 -8.37 13.97
C ARG A 229 -8.86 -9.26 13.80
N LYS A 230 -9.96 -8.90 14.46
CA LYS A 230 -11.32 -9.41 14.24
C LYS A 230 -12.18 -8.38 13.51
N LYS A 231 -13.31 -8.80 12.94
CA LYS A 231 -14.24 -7.91 12.21
C LYS A 231 -14.65 -6.71 13.08
N GLY A 232 -14.52 -5.50 12.54
CA GLY A 232 -14.80 -4.23 13.21
C GLY A 232 -13.63 -3.64 14.00
N GLU A 233 -12.61 -4.44 14.32
CA GLU A 233 -11.42 -3.94 15.01
C GLU A 233 -10.55 -3.11 14.05
N PRO A 234 -9.99 -1.97 14.52
CA PRO A 234 -9.07 -1.18 13.72
C PRO A 234 -7.74 -1.93 13.58
N TYR A 235 -7.18 -1.91 12.37
CA TYR A 235 -5.79 -2.33 12.17
C TYR A 235 -4.88 -1.40 12.97
N GLU A 236 -3.87 -1.90 13.66
CA GLU A 236 -2.88 -1.01 14.25
C GLU A 236 -1.89 -0.55 13.18
N PHE A 237 -1.60 -1.33 12.14
CA PHE A 237 -0.69 -0.91 11.07
C PHE A 237 -1.36 0.12 10.12
N GLN A 238 -1.53 1.36 10.60
CA GLN A 238 -2.01 2.53 9.86
C GLN A 238 -1.63 3.81 10.61
N ILE A 239 -1.79 4.97 9.98
CA ILE A 239 -1.62 6.29 10.61
C ILE A 239 -2.96 6.72 11.24
N LYS A 240 -2.95 7.13 12.52
CA LYS A 240 -4.13 7.65 13.21
C LYS A 240 -4.24 9.18 13.07
N THR A 241 -5.43 9.72 13.28
CA THR A 241 -5.65 11.16 13.33
C THR A 241 -4.84 11.79 14.47
N ASP A 242 -4.17 12.90 14.16
CA ASP A 242 -3.31 13.66 15.07
C ASP A 242 -2.12 12.84 15.62
N GLU A 243 -1.69 11.79 14.91
CA GLU A 243 -0.58 10.92 15.35
C GLU A 243 0.78 11.40 14.79
N PRO A 244 1.66 11.96 15.63
CA PRO A 244 3.00 12.33 15.21
C PRO A 244 3.84 11.09 14.87
N ALA A 245 4.86 11.28 14.03
CA ALA A 245 5.75 10.21 13.59
C ALA A 245 6.36 9.43 14.76
N TYR A 246 6.77 10.09 15.84
CA TYR A 246 7.38 9.39 16.99
C TYR A 246 6.38 8.44 17.68
N ALA A 247 5.10 8.82 17.78
CA ALA A 247 4.08 8.02 18.43
C ALA A 247 3.73 6.79 17.59
N LEU A 248 3.54 6.99 16.29
CA LEU A 248 3.37 5.90 15.32
C LEU A 248 4.58 4.95 15.35
N ALA A 249 5.79 5.49 15.28
CA ALA A 249 7.02 4.70 15.23
C ALA A 249 7.21 3.89 16.52
N SER A 250 6.94 4.48 17.69
CA SER A 250 6.92 3.78 18.98
C SER A 250 5.94 2.60 18.96
N ARG A 251 4.73 2.80 18.44
CA ARG A 251 3.69 1.76 18.33
C ARG A 251 4.10 0.63 17.39
N ILE A 252 4.62 0.93 16.21
CA ILE A 252 5.09 -0.09 15.25
C ILE A 252 6.28 -0.87 15.81
N ARG A 253 7.26 -0.20 16.44
CA ARG A 253 8.39 -0.87 17.10
C ARG A 253 7.94 -1.76 18.26
N ALA A 254 6.96 -1.33 19.05
CA ALA A 254 6.38 -2.15 20.12
C ALA A 254 5.65 -3.39 19.59
N MET A 255 4.97 -3.29 18.44
CA MET A 255 4.38 -4.45 17.78
C MET A 255 5.45 -5.44 17.31
N TYR A 256 6.55 -4.94 16.74
CA TYR A 256 7.67 -5.79 16.33
C TYR A 256 8.39 -6.45 17.52
N ALA A 257 8.61 -5.72 18.62
CA ALA A 257 9.26 -6.23 19.82
C ALA A 257 8.52 -7.44 20.42
N LYS A 258 7.18 -7.41 20.45
CA LYS A 258 6.37 -8.57 20.89
C LYS A 258 6.64 -9.84 20.07
N GLU A 259 6.99 -9.67 18.81
CA GLU A 259 7.27 -10.78 17.91
C GLU A 259 8.73 -11.24 18.01
N MET A 260 9.66 -10.33 18.34
CA MET A 260 11.02 -10.69 18.77
C MET A 260 11.00 -11.59 20.00
N ASP A 261 10.15 -11.29 20.99
CA ASP A 261 10.00 -12.11 22.19
C ASP A 261 9.40 -13.49 21.88
N ARG A 262 8.56 -13.56 20.84
CA ARG A 262 7.85 -14.78 20.45
C ARG A 262 8.71 -15.73 19.61
N GLU A 263 9.57 -15.19 18.75
CA GLU A 263 10.40 -15.94 17.81
C GLU A 263 11.85 -15.40 17.80
N PRO A 264 12.59 -15.52 18.94
CA PRO A 264 13.90 -14.89 19.12
C PRO A 264 14.99 -15.45 18.20
N ASP A 265 14.84 -16.68 17.74
CA ASP A 265 15.76 -17.30 16.77
C ASP A 265 15.66 -16.67 15.37
N VAL A 266 14.53 -15.99 15.11
CA VAL A 266 14.22 -15.34 13.84
C VAL A 266 14.52 -13.86 13.89
N PHE A 267 13.96 -13.16 14.87
CA PHE A 267 13.99 -11.71 14.93
C PHE A 267 15.02 -11.27 15.96
N LYS A 268 16.25 -11.07 15.49
CA LYS A 268 17.40 -10.73 16.36
C LYS A 268 17.62 -9.24 16.55
N GLU A 269 17.18 -8.43 15.59
CA GLU A 269 17.41 -6.99 15.60
C GLU A 269 16.11 -6.20 15.54
N ALA A 270 16.03 -5.16 16.36
CA ALA A 270 14.98 -4.14 16.31
C ALA A 270 14.94 -3.39 14.97
N ILE A 271 13.84 -2.69 14.71
CA ILE A 271 13.70 -1.75 13.58
C ILE A 271 14.57 -0.51 13.85
N LYS A 272 15.50 -0.21 12.95
CA LYS A 272 16.50 0.87 13.08
C LYS A 272 16.20 2.09 12.19
N VAL A 273 15.01 2.12 11.59
CA VAL A 273 14.50 3.23 10.75
C VAL A 273 14.09 4.40 11.62
N ASP A 274 14.37 5.65 11.19
CA ASP A 274 13.89 6.85 11.90
C ASP A 274 12.36 7.03 11.79
N ASP A 275 11.80 7.86 12.67
CA ASP A 275 10.35 7.97 12.85
C ASP A 275 9.62 8.47 11.59
N ALA A 276 10.18 9.48 10.91
CA ALA A 276 9.57 10.05 9.70
C ALA A 276 9.60 9.05 8.54
N THR A 277 10.74 8.38 8.34
CA THR A 277 10.90 7.34 7.32
C THR A 277 9.96 6.17 7.58
N LEU A 278 9.81 5.75 8.84
CA LEU A 278 8.87 4.68 9.21
C LEU A 278 7.41 5.10 8.97
N LYS A 279 7.04 6.34 9.26
CA LYS A 279 5.70 6.88 8.96
C LYS A 279 5.39 6.85 7.46
N MET A 280 6.36 7.22 6.61
CA MET A 280 6.23 7.11 5.16
C MET A 280 6.02 5.66 4.69
N CYS A 281 6.81 4.72 5.23
CA CYS A 281 6.66 3.31 4.93
C CYS A 281 5.27 2.77 5.30
N VAL A 282 4.75 3.16 6.48
CA VAL A 282 3.38 2.82 6.88
C VAL A 282 2.36 3.40 5.90
N ALA A 283 2.51 4.65 5.48
CA ALA A 283 1.60 5.29 4.52
C ALA A 283 1.51 4.56 3.17
N HIS A 284 2.62 3.99 2.67
CA HIS A 284 2.63 3.22 1.42
C HIS A 284 1.97 1.85 1.55
N LEU A 285 1.95 1.30 2.76
CA LEU A 285 1.55 -0.08 2.99
C LEU A 285 0.18 -0.20 3.66
N GLU A 286 -0.30 0.80 4.41
CA GLU A 286 -1.49 0.70 5.27
C GLU A 286 -2.76 0.22 4.54
N ALA A 287 -2.97 0.61 3.28
CA ALA A 287 -4.16 0.28 2.49
C ALA A 287 -4.18 -1.17 1.95
N ILE A 288 -3.01 -1.81 1.87
CA ILE A 288 -2.81 -3.08 1.20
C ILE A 288 -3.17 -4.21 2.16
N ASN A 289 -3.90 -5.21 1.68
CA ASN A 289 -4.11 -6.47 2.39
C ASN A 289 -3.11 -7.49 1.89
N PHE A 290 -2.00 -7.68 2.61
CA PHE A 290 -1.05 -8.70 2.23
C PHE A 290 -1.69 -10.07 2.36
N ASN A 291 -2.37 -10.41 3.45
CA ASN A 291 -2.89 -11.76 3.64
C ASN A 291 -3.84 -12.25 2.53
N LYS A 292 -4.76 -11.41 2.07
CA LYS A 292 -5.73 -11.74 1.01
C LYS A 292 -5.18 -11.56 -0.41
N THR A 293 -4.05 -10.88 -0.58
CA THR A 293 -3.38 -10.84 -1.88
C THR A 293 -2.95 -12.25 -2.25
N ASP A 294 -3.09 -12.63 -3.51
CA ASP A 294 -2.80 -13.99 -3.96
C ASP A 294 -1.32 -14.38 -3.71
N LEU A 295 -1.08 -15.68 -3.49
CA LEU A 295 0.23 -16.21 -3.12
C LEU A 295 1.23 -16.10 -4.28
N ASP A 296 0.79 -16.39 -5.51
CA ASP A 296 1.61 -16.25 -6.73
C ASP A 296 1.96 -14.79 -6.94
N THR A 297 0.97 -13.92 -6.73
CA THR A 297 1.12 -12.47 -6.80
C THR A 297 2.22 -11.97 -5.87
N LYS A 298 2.30 -12.48 -4.64
CA LYS A 298 3.38 -12.14 -3.69
C LYS A 298 4.72 -12.70 -4.13
N GLY A 299 4.79 -14.01 -4.39
CA GLY A 299 6.04 -14.68 -4.74
C GLY A 299 6.71 -13.98 -5.91
N VAL A 300 5.97 -13.79 -7.00
CA VAL A 300 6.52 -13.14 -8.19
C VAL A 300 6.83 -11.66 -7.96
N ALA A 301 6.04 -10.94 -7.16
CA ALA A 301 6.34 -9.55 -6.82
C ALA A 301 7.65 -9.40 -6.04
N PHE A 302 7.84 -10.23 -5.01
CA PHE A 302 9.08 -10.25 -4.22
C PHE A 302 10.27 -10.66 -5.08
N GLU A 303 10.16 -11.70 -5.89
CA GLU A 303 11.25 -12.11 -6.77
C GLU A 303 11.61 -11.05 -7.80
N GLN A 304 10.63 -10.43 -8.47
CA GLN A 304 10.91 -9.38 -9.46
C GLN A 304 11.54 -8.15 -8.82
N PHE A 305 11.15 -7.85 -7.59
CA PHE A 305 11.82 -6.84 -6.79
C PHE A 305 13.28 -7.27 -6.48
N LEU A 306 13.51 -8.48 -5.98
CA LEU A 306 14.86 -8.95 -5.66
C LEU A 306 15.78 -8.97 -6.89
N ASP A 307 15.31 -9.53 -8.00
CA ASP A 307 16.10 -9.61 -9.24
C ASP A 307 16.51 -8.24 -9.77
N GLY A 308 15.61 -7.26 -9.74
CA GLY A 308 15.88 -5.94 -10.28
C GLY A 308 16.85 -5.11 -9.43
N PHE A 309 16.95 -5.39 -8.13
CA PHE A 309 17.72 -4.58 -7.19
C PHE A 309 19.07 -5.18 -6.82
N PHE A 310 19.20 -6.51 -6.82
CA PHE A 310 20.46 -7.16 -6.46
C PHE A 310 21.32 -7.53 -7.68
N LYS A 311 20.78 -7.51 -8.91
CA LYS A 311 21.59 -7.66 -10.13
C LYS A 311 22.42 -6.41 -10.40
N GLY A 312 23.73 -6.53 -10.32
CA GLY A 312 24.68 -5.57 -10.92
C GLY A 312 25.62 -4.85 -9.96
N ASP A 313 25.16 -4.45 -8.77
CA ASP A 313 25.91 -3.45 -7.97
C ASP A 313 26.83 -4.03 -6.87
N PHE A 314 26.72 -5.32 -6.53
CA PHE A 314 27.44 -5.91 -5.38
C PHE A 314 28.37 -7.10 -5.72
N GLY A 315 28.62 -7.39 -7.00
CA GLY A 315 29.43 -8.56 -7.39
C GLY A 315 28.79 -9.91 -7.02
N GLN A 316 27.49 -9.91 -6.73
CA GLN A 316 26.70 -11.09 -6.44
C GLN A 316 26.08 -11.62 -7.74
N TYR A 317 26.20 -12.92 -7.97
CA TYR A 317 25.63 -13.59 -9.14
C TYR A 317 24.38 -14.36 -8.71
N PHE A 318 23.24 -14.02 -9.31
CA PHE A 318 22.01 -14.80 -9.17
C PHE A 318 21.93 -15.84 -10.26
N THR A 319 21.57 -17.07 -9.91
CA THR A 319 21.24 -18.09 -10.91
C THR A 319 20.03 -17.60 -11.72
N PRO A 320 20.09 -17.52 -13.06
CA PRO A 320 18.96 -17.10 -13.88
C PRO A 320 17.74 -17.99 -13.64
N ARG A 321 16.54 -17.41 -13.68
CA ARG A 321 15.28 -18.12 -13.36
C ARG A 321 15.06 -19.33 -14.26
N GLU A 322 15.40 -19.20 -15.53
CA GLU A 322 15.28 -20.25 -16.53
C GLU A 322 16.15 -21.46 -16.15
N ILE A 323 17.31 -21.21 -15.54
CA ILE A 323 18.21 -22.27 -15.05
C ILE A 323 17.69 -22.90 -13.77
N ILE A 324 17.18 -22.09 -12.83
CA ILE A 324 16.56 -22.60 -11.59
C ILE A 324 15.36 -23.48 -11.94
N GLN A 325 14.45 -22.96 -12.76
CA GLN A 325 13.25 -23.68 -13.21
C GLN A 325 13.62 -24.98 -13.91
N PHE A 326 14.53 -24.92 -14.88
CA PHE A 326 14.99 -26.11 -15.59
C PHE A 326 15.54 -27.17 -14.63
N ALA A 327 16.39 -26.78 -13.68
CA ALA A 327 16.94 -27.70 -12.70
C ALA A 327 15.86 -28.30 -11.78
N VAL A 328 14.93 -27.50 -11.28
CA VAL A 328 13.83 -28.00 -10.42
C VAL A 328 12.89 -28.93 -11.20
N GLU A 329 12.53 -28.58 -12.44
CA GLU A 329 11.70 -29.42 -13.31
C GLU A 329 12.37 -30.75 -13.70
N MET A 330 13.70 -30.77 -13.76
CA MET A 330 14.47 -32.00 -13.91
C MET A 330 14.47 -32.86 -12.64
N LEU A 331 14.62 -32.22 -11.47
CA LEU A 331 14.69 -32.91 -10.18
C LEU A 331 13.32 -33.43 -9.71
N LYS A 332 12.23 -32.73 -10.05
CA LYS A 332 10.84 -33.07 -9.71
C LYS A 332 10.65 -33.36 -8.21
N PRO A 333 10.97 -32.40 -7.32
CA PRO A 333 10.82 -32.61 -5.90
C PRO A 333 9.35 -32.90 -5.53
N THR A 334 9.15 -33.77 -4.54
CA THR A 334 7.87 -34.12 -3.95
C THR A 334 7.78 -33.59 -2.51
N ALA A 335 6.58 -33.56 -1.92
CA ALA A 335 6.38 -33.07 -0.56
C ALA A 335 7.10 -33.91 0.54
N ASP A 336 7.52 -35.12 0.21
CA ASP A 336 8.23 -36.02 1.13
C ASP A 336 9.76 -35.85 1.08
N ASP A 337 10.27 -35.18 0.05
CA ASP A 337 11.71 -35.00 -0.18
C ASP A 337 12.30 -33.93 0.73
N TYR A 338 13.55 -34.14 1.14
CA TYR A 338 14.36 -33.09 1.78
C TYR A 338 15.14 -32.31 0.72
N VAL A 339 15.01 -30.99 0.71
CA VAL A 339 15.75 -30.10 -0.18
C VAL A 339 16.70 -29.24 0.63
N LEU A 340 17.99 -29.31 0.27
CA LEU A 340 19.04 -28.48 0.85
C LEU A 340 19.73 -27.68 -0.25
N ASP A 341 19.72 -26.35 -0.10
CA ASP A 341 20.57 -25.46 -0.87
C ASP A 341 21.69 -24.91 0.04
N PRO A 342 22.94 -25.41 -0.10
CA PRO A 342 24.05 -25.05 0.78
C PRO A 342 24.64 -23.65 0.50
N ALA A 343 24.18 -22.97 -0.56
CA ALA A 343 24.63 -21.63 -0.94
C ALA A 343 23.44 -20.82 -1.49
N CYS A 344 22.39 -20.75 -0.67
CA CYS A 344 21.06 -20.43 -1.15
C CYS A 344 20.85 -18.97 -1.57
N GLY A 345 21.71 -18.02 -1.17
CA GLY A 345 21.66 -16.64 -1.63
C GLY A 345 20.32 -15.98 -1.29
N SER A 346 19.50 -15.66 -2.31
CA SER A 346 18.12 -15.15 -2.16
C SER A 346 17.04 -16.24 -2.11
N GLY A 347 17.42 -17.51 -2.21
CA GLY A 347 16.54 -18.67 -1.99
C GLY A 347 15.84 -19.15 -3.24
N GLY A 348 16.30 -18.75 -4.43
CA GLY A 348 15.64 -19.06 -5.69
C GLY A 348 15.34 -20.54 -5.90
N PHE A 349 16.30 -21.45 -5.65
CA PHE A 349 16.05 -22.89 -5.76
C PHE A 349 15.02 -23.40 -4.76
N LEU A 350 15.05 -22.92 -3.52
CA LEU A 350 14.09 -23.32 -2.47
C LEU A 350 12.68 -22.82 -2.78
N LEU A 351 12.56 -21.59 -3.28
CA LEU A 351 11.28 -21.01 -3.72
C LEU A 351 10.70 -21.80 -4.90
N TYR A 352 11.51 -22.14 -5.91
CA TYR A 352 11.04 -22.90 -7.06
C TYR A 352 10.71 -24.35 -6.69
N ALA A 353 11.45 -24.97 -5.77
CA ALA A 353 11.11 -26.29 -5.25
C ALA A 353 9.77 -26.28 -4.50
N MET A 354 9.54 -25.28 -3.63
CA MET A 354 8.26 -25.06 -2.97
C MET A 354 7.14 -24.85 -3.98
N ASP A 355 7.37 -24.02 -4.98
CA ASP A 355 6.39 -23.69 -6.01
C ASP A 355 6.02 -24.92 -6.85
N TYR A 356 7.00 -25.74 -7.21
CA TYR A 356 6.79 -26.99 -7.92
C TYR A 356 5.89 -27.94 -7.14
N VAL A 357 6.17 -28.16 -5.85
CA VAL A 357 5.34 -29.01 -4.97
C VAL A 357 3.94 -28.42 -4.78
N ARG A 358 3.83 -27.09 -4.65
CA ARG A 358 2.53 -26.39 -4.57
C ARG A 358 1.69 -26.58 -5.83
N HIS A 359 2.29 -26.45 -7.01
CA HIS A 359 1.60 -26.68 -8.27
C HIS A 359 1.22 -28.15 -8.47
N ALA A 360 2.06 -29.09 -8.03
CA ALA A 360 1.71 -30.50 -8.00
C ALA A 360 0.51 -30.76 -7.06
N ALA A 361 0.43 -30.10 -5.91
CA ALA A 361 -0.71 -30.19 -4.99
C ALA A 361 -2.02 -29.76 -5.66
N ASN A 362 -2.01 -28.76 -6.54
CA ASN A 362 -3.20 -28.36 -7.31
C ASN A 362 -3.70 -29.43 -8.29
N GLN A 363 -2.86 -30.41 -8.65
CA GLN A 363 -3.24 -31.53 -9.52
C GLN A 363 -3.61 -32.79 -8.71
N LEU A 364 -3.10 -32.89 -7.48
CA LEU A 364 -3.30 -34.05 -6.60
C LEU A 364 -4.59 -33.96 -5.77
N PHE A 365 -5.03 -32.75 -5.45
CA PHE A 365 -6.20 -32.48 -4.62
C PHE A 365 -7.26 -31.73 -5.42
N ASP A 366 -8.54 -32.04 -5.16
CA ASP A 366 -9.65 -31.33 -5.79
C ASP A 366 -9.68 -29.85 -5.35
N GLU A 367 -10.39 -29.00 -6.09
CA GLU A 367 -10.47 -27.57 -5.80
C GLU A 367 -11.00 -27.29 -4.37
N ASP A 368 -11.94 -28.14 -3.92
CA ASP A 368 -12.61 -28.06 -2.62
C ASP A 368 -11.74 -28.53 -1.43
N ASP A 369 -10.66 -29.29 -1.68
CA ASP A 369 -9.76 -29.82 -0.66
C ASP A 369 -8.70 -28.79 -0.23
N ILE A 370 -9.14 -27.56 -0.01
CA ILE A 370 -8.30 -26.38 0.26
C ILE A 370 -7.34 -26.63 1.43
N THR A 371 -7.81 -27.30 2.49
CA THR A 371 -7.01 -27.52 3.71
C THR A 371 -5.90 -28.54 3.49
N GLU A 372 -6.19 -29.63 2.78
CA GLU A 372 -5.25 -30.73 2.55
C GLU A 372 -4.22 -30.32 1.51
N ARG A 373 -4.67 -29.68 0.43
CA ARG A 373 -3.79 -29.02 -0.56
C ARG A 373 -2.85 -28.04 0.11
N PHE A 374 -3.38 -27.21 1.02
CA PHE A 374 -2.57 -26.26 1.77
C PHE A 374 -1.51 -26.96 2.65
N ARG A 375 -1.90 -27.94 3.47
CA ARG A 375 -0.95 -28.66 4.34
C ARG A 375 0.13 -29.35 3.52
N HIS A 376 -0.22 -29.95 2.38
CA HIS A 376 0.72 -30.71 1.56
C HIS A 376 1.97 -29.90 1.17
N TRP A 377 1.80 -28.69 0.64
CA TRP A 377 2.95 -27.86 0.28
C TRP A 377 3.48 -27.06 1.48
N HIS A 378 2.66 -26.75 2.48
CA HIS A 378 3.07 -26.00 3.67
C HIS A 378 4.00 -26.80 4.58
N ASP A 379 3.67 -28.06 4.85
CA ASP A 379 4.49 -28.95 5.68
C ASP A 379 5.84 -29.21 4.99
N PHE A 380 5.84 -29.39 3.66
CA PHE A 380 7.08 -29.42 2.86
C PHE A 380 7.92 -28.15 3.05
N ALA A 381 7.33 -26.97 2.88
CA ALA A 381 8.04 -25.70 3.05
C ALA A 381 8.57 -25.50 4.47
N LYS A 382 7.84 -25.99 5.47
CA LYS A 382 8.12 -25.80 6.90
C LYS A 382 9.23 -26.71 7.40
N ASP A 383 9.17 -27.99 7.03
CA ASP A 383 9.94 -29.06 7.66
C ASP A 383 10.98 -29.70 6.72
N ARG A 384 10.93 -29.40 5.41
CA ARG A 384 11.71 -30.11 4.39
C ARG A 384 12.59 -29.22 3.51
N LEU A 385 12.44 -27.89 3.58
CA LEU A 385 13.29 -26.94 2.86
C LEU A 385 14.36 -26.33 3.78
N PHE A 386 15.62 -26.45 3.36
CA PHE A 386 16.77 -25.98 4.12
C PHE A 386 17.71 -25.15 3.23
N GLY A 387 18.13 -23.99 3.75
CA GLY A 387 19.06 -23.09 3.07
C GLY A 387 20.21 -22.72 3.99
N ILE A 388 21.43 -22.68 3.45
CA ILE A 388 22.62 -22.13 4.13
C ILE A 388 23.07 -20.88 3.37
N GLU A 389 23.22 -19.76 4.08
CA GLU A 389 23.73 -18.50 3.54
C GLU A 389 24.74 -17.91 4.54
N ILE A 390 25.92 -17.55 4.03
CA ILE A 390 27.06 -17.08 4.83
C ILE A 390 26.92 -15.60 5.24
N ASN A 391 26.17 -14.80 4.48
CA ASN A 391 25.96 -13.39 4.78
C ASN A 391 24.74 -13.20 5.70
N GLY A 392 24.98 -12.75 6.94
CA GLY A 392 23.93 -12.46 7.92
C GLY A 392 22.87 -11.45 7.47
N SER A 393 23.22 -10.47 6.64
CA SER A 393 22.27 -9.53 6.01
C SER A 393 21.26 -10.22 5.09
N PHE A 394 21.63 -11.40 4.57
CA PHE A 394 20.84 -12.28 3.71
C PHE A 394 20.30 -13.52 4.45
N SER A 395 20.72 -13.74 5.70
CA SER A 395 20.11 -14.75 6.58
C SER A 395 18.62 -14.46 6.86
N PHE A 396 18.20 -13.20 6.78
CA PHE A 396 16.80 -12.80 6.73
C PHE A 396 16.15 -13.14 5.36
N GLN A 397 16.90 -13.23 4.27
CA GLN A 397 16.36 -13.60 2.96
C GLN A 397 16.08 -15.11 2.82
N VAL A 398 16.82 -16.00 3.46
CA VAL A 398 16.63 -17.47 3.25
C VAL A 398 16.93 -18.36 4.45
N GLY A 399 17.71 -17.89 5.42
CA GLY A 399 18.21 -18.73 6.52
C GLY A 399 17.22 -18.97 7.66
N ASN A 400 16.01 -18.41 7.58
CA ASN A 400 14.95 -18.77 8.49
C ASN A 400 13.69 -19.03 7.68
N PRO A 401 13.15 -20.26 7.66
CA PRO A 401 11.84 -20.53 7.07
C PRO A 401 10.77 -19.58 7.62
N VAL A 402 11.03 -18.79 8.67
CA VAL A 402 10.11 -17.79 9.19
C VAL A 402 9.84 -16.57 8.30
N LEU A 403 10.78 -16.09 7.46
CA LEU A 403 10.42 -15.01 6.53
C LEU A 403 9.56 -15.53 5.37
N LEU A 404 9.75 -16.77 4.92
CA LEU A 404 8.80 -17.52 4.09
C LEU A 404 7.50 -17.90 4.85
N LYS A 405 7.54 -18.21 6.16
CA LYS A 405 6.36 -18.44 7.03
C LYS A 405 5.59 -17.14 7.34
N SER A 406 6.11 -15.96 6.97
CA SER A 406 5.54 -14.67 7.37
C SER A 406 5.31 -13.67 6.25
N SER A 407 6.04 -13.74 5.13
CA SER A 407 5.77 -12.96 3.90
C SER A 407 4.80 -13.69 2.96
N LEU A 408 4.69 -15.01 3.09
CA LEU A 408 3.55 -15.78 2.63
C LEU A 408 2.56 -15.91 3.80
N PRO A 409 1.27 -15.56 3.64
CA PRO A 409 0.27 -15.94 4.63
C PRO A 409 0.32 -17.47 4.66
N VAL A 410 0.49 -18.08 5.81
CA VAL A 410 -0.53 -18.89 6.49
C VAL A 410 0.17 -19.44 7.75
N ILE A 411 -0.26 -19.01 8.95
CA ILE A 411 -0.86 -19.86 10.02
C ILE A 411 0.13 -20.97 10.46
N ARG A 412 0.49 -20.93 11.76
CA ARG A 412 1.39 -21.81 12.53
C ARG A 412 1.82 -23.14 11.89
#